data_AF-A0A7S3KC10-F1
#
_entry.id   AF-A0A7S3KC10-F1
#
_cell.length_a   1.000
_cell.length_b   1.000
_cell.length_c   1.000
_cell.angle_alpha   90.00
_cell.angle_beta   90.00
_cell.angle_gamma   90.00
#
_symmetry.space_group_name_H-M   'P 1'
#
loop_
_entity.id
_entity.type
_entity.pdbx_description
1 polymer ?
#
loop_
_entity_poly.entity_id
_entity_poly.type
_entity_poly.pdbx_seq_one_letter_code
_entity_poly.pdbx_strand_id
1 'polypeptide(L)'
;KGSEEGSLVGYIAMILASFFSGVIFIFMRSLNNHKAHVSQCNFYMGAFALLQGIVLYLTTDGLINIPRYTMLDFIVLSSHGIFSVLWTLCMFLATKYTEASFVAPIINLENFFTIFGDIFFFHYLFMTTDFIGMTILGTCIIVPIVYNYYKH
;
A
#
# COMPACT_ATOMS: atom_id res chain seq x y z
N LYS A 1 -5.33 4.74 -33.24
CA LYS A 1 -4.04 5.32 -32.82
C LYS A 1 -3.97 5.11 -31.30
N GLY A 2 -3.76 3.87 -30.84
CA GLY A 2 -2.44 3.23 -30.72
C GLY A 2 -1.75 3.86 -29.49
N SER A 3 -2.08 3.51 -28.25
CA SER A 3 -1.76 2.27 -27.52
C SER A 3 -0.26 1.98 -27.40
N GLU A 4 0.56 2.99 -27.22
CA GLU A 4 1.93 2.84 -26.74
C GLU A 4 2.23 3.96 -25.74
N GLU A 5 3.02 3.62 -24.73
CA GLU A 5 3.54 4.47 -23.64
C GLU A 5 2.61 4.59 -22.41
N GLY A 6 2.92 3.77 -21.39
CA GLY A 6 2.75 4.27 -20.03
C GLY A 6 3.46 5.62 -19.97
N SER A 7 2.72 6.69 -19.66
CA SER A 7 3.30 8.03 -19.71
C SER A 7 4.54 8.04 -18.81
N LEU A 8 5.63 8.70 -19.23
CA LEU A 8 6.85 8.83 -18.45
C LEU A 8 6.57 9.20 -16.98
N VAL A 9 5.52 10.00 -16.76
CA VAL A 9 4.98 10.38 -15.46
C VAL A 9 4.54 9.16 -14.63
N GLY A 10 3.82 8.20 -15.23
CA GLY A 10 3.40 6.97 -14.59
C GLY A 10 4.59 6.09 -14.16
N TYR A 11 5.60 5.93 -15.01
CA TYR A 11 6.81 5.18 -14.65
C TYR A 11 7.60 5.86 -13.52
N ILE A 12 7.75 7.19 -13.56
CA ILE A 12 8.38 7.95 -12.49
C ILE A 12 7.60 7.80 -11.17
N ALA A 13 6.27 7.91 -11.22
CA ALA A 13 5.42 7.74 -10.04
C ALA A 13 5.55 6.33 -9.44
N MET A 14 5.62 5.28 -10.27
CA MET A 14 5.81 3.90 -9.82
C MET A 14 7.15 3.69 -9.13
N ILE A 15 8.25 4.23 -9.68
CA ILE A 15 9.59 4.14 -9.08
C ILE A 15 9.61 4.88 -7.74
N LEU A 16 9.07 6.10 -7.68
CA LEU A 16 8.99 6.86 -6.44
C LEU A 16 8.15 6.13 -5.39
N ALA A 17 6.99 5.59 -5.77
CA ALA A 17 6.14 4.81 -4.86
C ALA A 17 6.88 3.59 -4.29
N SER A 18 7.62 2.87 -5.14
CA SER A 18 8.42 1.71 -4.71
C SER A 18 9.54 2.10 -3.75
N PHE A 19 10.24 3.20 -4.04
CA PHE A 19 11.28 3.73 -3.17
C PHE A 19 10.73 4.17 -1.81
N PHE A 20 9.66 4.96 -1.79
CA PHE A 20 9.03 5.41 -0.54
C PHE A 20 8.45 4.26 0.27
N SER A 21 7.87 3.24 -0.37
CA SER A 21 7.41 2.02 0.29
C SER A 21 8.53 1.35 1.07
N GLY A 22 9.71 1.18 0.46
CA GLY A 22 10.89 0.63 1.14
C GLY A 22 11.39 1.51 2.31
N VAL A 23 11.44 2.83 2.11
CA VAL A 23 11.87 3.79 3.15
C VAL A 23 10.94 3.76 4.37
N ILE A 24 9.63 3.58 4.17
CA ILE A 24 8.65 3.48 5.26
C ILE A 24 9.01 2.37 6.24
N PHE A 25 9.41 1.18 5.77
CA PHE A 25 9.80 0.08 6.66
C PHE A 25 11.06 0.39 7.48
N ILE A 26 12.03 1.09 6.89
CA ILE A 26 13.25 1.52 7.59
C ILE A 26 12.89 2.54 8.67
N PHE A 27 12.03 3.51 8.33
CA PHE A 27 11.60 4.55 9.24
C PHE A 27 10.76 3.99 10.40
N MET A 28 9.81 3.09 10.11
CA MET A 28 9.02 2.40 11.13
C MET A 28 9.91 1.61 12.11
N ARG A 29 10.94 0.91 11.60
CA ARG A 29 11.91 0.23 12.45
C ARG A 29 12.69 1.20 13.34
N SER A 30 13.11 2.34 12.81
CA SER A 30 13.81 3.38 13.57
C SER A 30 12.93 3.96 14.68
N LEU A 31 11.67 4.29 14.38
CA LEU A 31 10.70 4.78 15.36
C LEU A 31 10.42 3.76 16.47
N ASN A 32 10.34 2.47 16.12
CA ASN A 32 10.17 1.39 17.10
C ASN A 32 11.38 1.27 18.05
N ASN A 33 12.61 1.44 17.56
CA ASN A 33 13.81 1.45 18.39
C ASN A 33 13.83 2.62 19.40
N HIS A 34 13.18 3.73 19.08
CA HIS A 34 13.02 4.88 19.98
C HIS A 34 11.86 4.74 20.98
N LYS A 35 11.22 3.55 21.07
CA LYS A 35 10.11 3.25 21.98
C LYS A 35 8.92 4.22 21.82
N ALA A 36 8.73 4.79 20.64
CA ALA A 36 7.55 5.59 20.33
C ALA A 36 6.28 4.76 20.54
N HIS A 37 5.23 5.38 21.06
CA HIS A 37 3.96 4.68 21.26
C HIS A 37 3.29 4.45 19.90
N VAL A 38 2.80 3.23 19.66
CA VAL A 38 2.25 2.81 18.35
C VAL A 38 1.14 3.75 17.86
N SER A 39 0.29 4.20 18.78
CA SER A 39 -0.79 5.14 18.45
C SER A 39 -0.30 6.53 18.03
N GLN A 40 0.87 6.98 18.52
CA GLN A 40 1.43 8.28 18.15
C GLN A 40 1.89 8.28 16.71
N CYS A 41 2.60 7.23 16.28
CA CYS A 41 3.07 7.11 14.90
C CYS A 41 1.91 7.07 13.90
N ASN A 42 0.85 6.30 14.19
CA ASN A 42 -0.34 6.28 13.35
C ASN A 42 -1.09 7.60 13.33
N PHE A 43 -1.17 8.30 14.47
CA PHE A 43 -1.77 9.62 14.53
C PHE A 43 -1.03 10.61 13.63
N TYR A 44 0.31 10.66 13.70
CA TYR A 44 1.11 11.55 12.85
C TYR A 44 1.00 11.18 11.36
N MET A 45 1.08 9.89 11.02
CA MET A 45 0.91 9.44 9.63
C MET A 45 -0.47 9.84 9.07
N GLY A 46 -1.54 9.64 9.85
CA GLY A 46 -2.89 10.05 9.47
C GLY A 46 -3.03 11.57 9.32
N ALA A 47 -2.43 12.34 10.23
CA ALA A 47 -2.45 13.81 10.14
C ALA A 47 -1.69 14.33 8.91
N PHE A 48 -0.53 13.74 8.59
CA PHE A 48 0.23 14.08 7.38
C PHE A 48 -0.52 13.68 6.10
N ALA A 49 -1.16 12.51 6.08
CA ALA A 49 -1.96 12.07 4.94
C ALA A 49 -3.17 13.00 4.70
N LEU A 50 -3.83 13.43 5.78
CA LEU A 50 -4.93 14.40 5.71
C LEU A 50 -4.44 15.76 5.18
N LEU A 51 -3.31 16.26 5.70
CA LEU A 51 -2.71 17.51 5.24
C LEU A 51 -2.29 17.41 3.76
N GLN A 52 -1.67 16.30 3.36
CA GLN A 52 -1.34 16.03 1.96
C GLN A 52 -2.59 15.99 1.07
N GLY A 53 -3.67 15.35 1.53
CA GLY A 53 -4.95 15.31 0.81
C GLY A 53 -5.55 16.70 0.60
N ILE A 54 -5.52 17.55 1.64
CA ILE A 54 -5.96 18.95 1.55
C ILE A 54 -5.08 19.74 0.58
N VAL A 55 -3.76 19.63 0.69
CA VAL A 55 -2.82 20.33 -0.20
C VAL A 55 -3.04 19.90 -1.64
N LEU A 56 -3.13 18.59 -1.89
CA LEU A 56 -3.37 18.05 -3.22
C LEU A 56 -4.68 18.61 -3.79
N TYR A 57 -5.77 18.50 -3.04
CA TYR A 57 -7.08 19.05 -3.41
C TYR A 57 -7.04 20.55 -3.77
N LEU A 58 -6.37 21.36 -2.94
CA LEU A 58 -6.22 22.80 -3.18
C LEU A 58 -5.39 23.08 -4.44
N THR A 59 -4.38 22.27 -4.73
CA THR A 59 -3.48 22.45 -5.88
C THR A 59 -4.04 21.92 -7.19
N THR A 60 -4.86 20.86 -7.19
CA THR A 60 -5.41 20.26 -8.42
C THR A 60 -6.72 20.89 -8.86
N ASP A 61 -7.62 21.19 -7.92
CA ASP A 61 -8.98 21.66 -8.28
C ASP A 61 -9.15 23.18 -8.16
N GLY A 62 -8.23 23.89 -7.52
CA GLY A 62 -8.14 25.37 -7.49
C GLY A 62 -9.34 26.11 -6.85
N LEU A 63 -10.42 25.41 -6.54
CA LEU A 63 -11.67 25.90 -5.96
C LEU A 63 -12.18 24.83 -4.99
N ILE A 64 -12.82 25.26 -3.89
CA ILE A 64 -13.54 24.38 -2.95
C ILE A 64 -14.81 23.87 -3.65
N ASN A 65 -14.64 23.12 -4.73
CA ASN A 65 -15.70 22.40 -5.39
C ASN A 65 -15.71 21.02 -4.75
N ILE A 66 -16.41 20.89 -3.62
CA ILE A 66 -16.57 19.60 -2.95
C ILE A 66 -17.18 18.68 -4.01
N PRO A 67 -16.50 17.60 -4.43
CA PRO A 67 -17.06 16.69 -5.41
C PRO A 67 -18.44 16.27 -4.92
N ARG A 68 -19.41 16.20 -5.83
CA ARG A 68 -20.72 15.60 -5.52
C ARG A 68 -20.51 14.10 -5.33
N TYR A 69 -19.88 13.73 -4.22
CA TYR A 69 -19.76 12.35 -3.78
C TYR A 69 -21.17 11.82 -3.58
N THR A 70 -21.44 10.67 -4.18
CA THR A 70 -22.67 9.95 -3.87
C THR A 70 -22.61 9.41 -2.44
N MET A 71 -23.77 9.09 -1.86
CA MET A 71 -23.80 8.43 -0.55
C MET A 71 -23.01 7.11 -0.55
N LEU A 72 -22.98 6.43 -1.70
CA LEU A 72 -22.22 5.20 -1.89
C LEU A 72 -20.71 5.45 -1.87
N ASP A 73 -20.23 6.50 -2.53
CA ASP A 73 -18.81 6.90 -2.49
C ASP A 73 -18.37 7.21 -1.06
N PHE A 74 -19.22 7.88 -0.28
CA PHE A 74 -18.92 8.19 1.12
C PHE A 74 -18.77 6.93 1.97
N ILE A 75 -19.65 5.93 1.78
CA ILE A 75 -19.57 4.64 2.49
C ILE A 75 -18.30 3.89 2.09
N VAL A 76 -17.98 3.84 0.80
CA VAL A 76 -16.77 3.17 0.29
C VAL A 76 -15.51 3.86 0.82
N LEU A 77 -15.42 5.19 0.74
CA LEU A 77 -14.26 5.94 1.25
C LEU A 77 -14.12 5.84 2.77
N SER A 78 -15.23 5.89 3.51
CA SER A 78 -15.21 5.75 4.97
C SER A 78 -14.77 4.36 5.40
N SER A 79 -15.31 3.30 4.76
CA SER A 79 -14.91 1.93 5.03
C SER A 79 -13.43 1.70 4.69
N HIS A 80 -12.98 2.16 3.52
CA HIS A 80 -11.57 2.14 3.14
C HIS A 80 -10.69 2.87 4.18
N GLY A 81 -11.09 4.05 4.65
CA GLY A 81 -10.37 4.79 5.68
C GLY A 81 -10.21 4.00 6.99
N ILE A 82 -11.29 3.35 7.47
CA ILE A 82 -11.25 2.52 8.68
C ILE A 82 -10.30 1.33 8.49
N PHE A 83 -10.42 0.60 7.38
CA PHE A 83 -9.53 -0.53 7.08
C PHE A 83 -8.07 -0.10 6.91
N SER A 84 -7.80 1.06 6.32
CA SER A 84 -6.46 1.61 6.18
C SER A 84 -5.83 1.95 7.53
N VAL A 85 -6.60 2.51 8.49
CA VAL A 85 -6.09 2.73 9.86
C VAL A 85 -5.79 1.42 10.57
N LEU A 86 -6.68 0.43 10.46
CA LEU A 86 -6.48 -0.89 11.05
C LEU A 86 -5.25 -1.60 10.45
N TRP A 87 -5.13 -1.59 9.12
CA TRP A 87 -3.97 -2.12 8.41
C TRP A 87 -2.68 -1.47 8.90
N THR A 88 -2.63 -0.13 8.98
CA THR A 88 -1.44 0.59 9.45
C THR A 88 -1.12 0.27 10.92
N LEU A 89 -2.12 0.09 11.79
CA LEU A 89 -1.90 -0.35 13.19
C LEU A 89 -1.27 -1.74 13.25
N CYS A 90 -1.83 -2.70 12.51
CA CYS A 90 -1.33 -4.08 12.45
C CYS A 90 0.09 -4.14 11.88
N MET A 91 0.37 -3.36 10.84
CA MET A 91 1.69 -3.17 10.25
C MET A 91 2.72 -2.67 11.26
N PHE A 92 2.37 -1.63 12.01
CA PHE A 92 3.27 -1.05 13.00
C PHE A 92 3.54 -2.00 14.16
N LEU A 93 2.51 -2.74 14.61
CA LEU A 93 2.68 -3.81 15.60
C LEU A 93 3.57 -4.93 15.07
N ALA A 94 3.33 -5.44 13.86
CA ALA A 94 4.13 -6.50 13.27
C ALA A 94 5.62 -6.10 13.15
N THR A 95 5.89 -4.89 12.67
CA THR A 95 7.27 -4.36 12.54
C THR A 95 7.91 -3.99 13.88
N LYS A 96 7.14 -3.90 14.97
CA LYS A 96 7.65 -3.68 16.33
C LYS A 96 8.15 -4.97 16.97
N TYR A 97 7.47 -6.08 16.72
CA TYR A 97 7.78 -7.37 17.32
C TYR A 97 8.59 -8.30 16.40
N THR A 98 8.74 -7.95 15.13
CA THR A 98 9.39 -8.81 14.13
C THR A 98 10.22 -8.00 13.16
N GLU A 99 11.23 -8.63 12.54
CA GLU A 99 12.08 -7.96 11.55
C GLU A 99 11.28 -7.56 10.31
N ALA A 100 11.53 -6.35 9.79
CA ALA A 100 10.89 -5.86 8.57
C ALA A 100 11.12 -6.79 7.36
N SER A 101 12.26 -7.49 7.31
CA SER A 101 12.59 -8.51 6.30
C SER A 101 11.64 -9.71 6.29
N PHE A 102 11.02 -10.01 7.43
CA PHE A 102 10.02 -11.08 7.55
C PHE A 102 8.60 -10.56 7.32
N VAL A 103 8.32 -9.33 7.76
CA VAL A 103 6.99 -8.72 7.66
C VAL A 103 6.67 -8.27 6.23
N ALA A 104 7.62 -7.64 5.52
CA ALA A 104 7.42 -7.12 4.15
C ALA A 104 6.90 -8.16 3.14
N PRO A 105 7.44 -9.40 3.07
CA PRO A 105 6.91 -10.45 2.20
C PRO A 105 5.47 -10.86 2.52
N ILE A 106 5.11 -10.94 3.80
CA ILE A 106 3.76 -11.36 4.24
C ILE A 106 2.72 -10.35 3.78
N ILE A 107 3.05 -9.06 3.82
CA ILE A 107 2.14 -7.99 3.40
C ILE A 107 1.83 -8.09 1.90
N ASN A 108 2.82 -8.46 1.09
CA ASN A 108 2.60 -8.67 -0.35
C ASN A 108 1.62 -9.81 -0.67
N LEU A 109 1.20 -10.63 0.31
CA LEU A 109 0.07 -11.55 0.13
C LEU A 109 -1.24 -10.79 -0.15
N GLU A 110 -1.36 -9.53 0.23
CA GLU A 110 -2.53 -8.71 -0.12
C GLU A 110 -2.69 -8.58 -1.65
N ASN A 111 -1.57 -8.55 -2.40
CA ASN A 111 -1.59 -8.54 -3.86
C ASN A 111 -2.16 -9.84 -4.46
N PHE A 112 -2.13 -10.95 -3.72
CA PHE A 112 -2.84 -12.17 -4.14
C PHE A 112 -4.35 -12.05 -3.93
N PHE A 113 -4.77 -11.35 -2.86
CA PHE A 113 -6.19 -11.12 -2.60
C PHE A 113 -6.81 -10.11 -3.57
N THR A 114 -6.06 -9.11 -4.04
CA THR A 114 -6.55 -8.17 -5.06
C THR A 114 -6.84 -8.88 -6.38
N ILE A 115 -6.06 -9.89 -6.76
CA ILE A 115 -6.32 -10.73 -7.94
C ILE A 115 -7.71 -11.38 -7.85
N PHE A 116 -8.08 -11.95 -6.69
CA PHE A 116 -9.42 -12.50 -6.53
C PHE A 116 -10.49 -11.41 -6.65
N GLY A 117 -10.23 -10.21 -6.13
CA GLY A 117 -11.09 -9.05 -6.32
C GLY A 117 -11.34 -8.73 -7.80
N ASP A 118 -10.28 -8.74 -8.62
CA ASP A 118 -10.37 -8.49 -10.06
C ASP A 118 -11.20 -9.54 -10.81
N ILE A 119 -11.12 -10.81 -10.41
CA ILE A 119 -11.94 -11.89 -10.99
C ILE A 119 -13.41 -11.70 -10.60
N PHE A 120 -13.71 -11.54 -9.31
CA PHE A 120 -15.08 -11.60 -8.81
C PHE A 120 -15.88 -10.32 -9.04
N PHE A 121 -15.25 -9.15 -8.90
CA PHE A 121 -15.95 -7.86 -9.01
C PHE A 121 -15.81 -7.24 -10.40
N PHE A 122 -14.61 -7.30 -10.98
CA PHE A 122 -14.32 -6.67 -12.27
C PHE A 122 -14.45 -7.62 -13.46
N HIS A 123 -14.75 -8.90 -13.21
CA HIS A 123 -14.90 -9.94 -14.24
C HIS A 123 -13.68 -10.01 -15.18
N TYR A 124 -12.49 -9.70 -14.65
CA TYR A 124 -11.27 -9.67 -15.44
C TYR A 124 -10.80 -11.09 -15.72
N LEU A 125 -10.45 -11.36 -16.98
CA LEU A 125 -9.90 -12.65 -17.41
C LEU A 125 -8.39 -12.52 -17.58
N PHE A 126 -7.66 -13.21 -16.72
CA PHE A 126 -6.20 -13.21 -16.74
C PHE A 126 -5.64 -13.91 -17.97
N MET A 127 -4.68 -13.26 -18.62
CA MET A 127 -3.91 -13.82 -19.73
C MET A 127 -2.73 -14.65 -19.19
N THR A 128 -2.16 -15.51 -20.03
CA THR A 128 -0.99 -16.33 -19.68
C THR A 128 0.20 -15.50 -19.17
N THR A 129 0.36 -14.27 -19.66
CA THR A 129 1.38 -13.32 -19.19
C THR A 129 1.17 -12.88 -17.75
N ASP A 130 -0.07 -12.77 -17.32
CA ASP A 130 -0.41 -12.36 -15.96
C ASP A 130 -0.05 -13.46 -14.95
N PHE A 131 -0.22 -14.73 -15.34
CA PHE A 131 0.23 -15.88 -14.55
C PHE A 131 1.74 -15.91 -14.33
N ILE A 132 2.54 -15.42 -15.30
CA ILE A 132 3.99 -15.26 -15.11
C ILE A 132 4.25 -14.20 -14.03
N GLY A 133 3.56 -13.06 -14.10
CA GLY A 133 3.64 -12.02 -13.07
C GLY A 133 3.26 -12.53 -11.67
N MET A 134 2.18 -13.30 -11.56
CA MET A 134 1.75 -13.93 -10.30
C MET A 134 2.80 -14.90 -9.77
N THR A 135 3.46 -15.66 -10.65
CA THR A 135 4.53 -16.58 -10.25
C THR A 135 5.74 -15.83 -9.70
N ILE A 136 6.14 -14.73 -10.35
CA ILE A 136 7.22 -13.85 -9.88
C ILE A 136 6.86 -13.28 -8.51
N LEU A 137 5.65 -12.73 -8.35
CA LEU A 137 5.14 -12.26 -7.06
C LEU A 137 5.21 -13.35 -5.98
N GLY A 138 4.78 -14.57 -6.32
CA GLY A 138 4.86 -15.74 -5.44
C GLY A 138 6.29 -16.03 -4.99
N THR A 139 7.27 -16.01 -5.93
CA THR A 139 8.68 -16.22 -5.58
C THR A 139 9.23 -15.10 -4.69
N CYS A 140 8.86 -13.84 -4.93
CA CYS A 140 9.25 -12.70 -4.10
C CYS A 140 8.72 -12.78 -2.67
N ILE A 141 7.63 -13.52 -2.44
CA ILE A 141 7.07 -13.77 -1.10
C ILE A 141 7.73 -14.98 -0.45
N ILE A 142 7.80 -16.11 -1.18
CA ILE A 142 8.26 -17.39 -0.64
C ILE A 142 9.74 -17.36 -0.30
N VAL A 143 10.59 -16.82 -1.17
CA VAL A 143 12.06 -16.85 -0.99
C VAL A 143 12.50 -16.16 0.31
N PRO A 144 12.04 -14.93 0.63
CA PRO A 144 12.38 -14.29 1.90
C PRO A 144 11.80 -15.00 3.13
N ILE A 145 10.59 -15.57 3.04
CA ILE A 145 9.98 -16.31 4.15
C ILE A 145 10.82 -17.55 4.47
N VAL A 146 11.15 -18.33 3.44
CA VAL A 146 11.98 -19.55 3.56
C VAL A 146 13.38 -19.20 4.08
N TYR A 147 14.01 -18.16 3.55
CA TYR A 147 15.31 -17.69 4.03
C TYR A 147 15.30 -17.34 5.52
N ASN A 148 14.29 -16.59 5.98
CA ASN A 148 14.17 -16.23 7.39
C ASN A 148 13.85 -17.45 8.28
N TYR A 149 13.09 -18.43 7.78
CA TYR A 149 12.81 -19.67 8.51
C TYR A 149 14.09 -20.49 8.76
N TYR A 150 15.00 -20.59 7.78
CA TYR A 150 16.26 -21.34 7.94
C TYR A 150 17.37 -20.58 8.68
N LYS A 151 17.24 -19.26 8.85
CA LYS A 151 18.19 -18.44 9.60
C LYS A 151 18.02 -18.58 11.13
N HIS A 152 16.84 -19.02 11.58
CA HIS A 152 16.48 -19.23 12.98
C HIS A 152 16.32 -20.72 13.30
#